data_AF-A0A2M4AZQ8-F1
#
_entry.id   AF-A0A2M4AZQ8-F1
#
_cell.length_a   1.000
_cell.length_b   1.000
_cell.length_c   1.000
_cell.angle_alpha   90.00
_cell.angle_beta   90.00
_cell.angle_gamma   90.00
#
_symmetry.space_group_name_H-M   'P 1'
#
loop_
_entity.id
_entity.type
_entity.pdbx_description
1 polymer ?
#
loop_
_entity_poly.entity_id
_entity_poly.type
_entity_poly.pdbx_seq_one_letter_code
_entity_poly.pdbx_strand_id
1 'polypeptide(L)'
;KEKVFLHHIVTSDEKWIHYDNPNCKKSYGFPGHTSTSTAKPNIHGKKLMLCICWDQLGVIYWELLKPNETITGDVYRRQLMRLKEAMQKVRPIFHERHDRIILQHDNARPHVASVVKTYLEGQN
;
A
#
# COMPACT_ATOMS: atom_id res chain seq x y z
N LYS A 1 -29.55 5.44 -2.48
CA LYS A 1 -28.80 6.47 -1.72
C LYS A 1 -27.33 6.23 -1.98
N GLU A 2 -26.75 7.02 -2.89
CA GLU A 2 -25.33 6.96 -3.23
C GLU A 2 -24.52 7.39 -1.99
N LYS A 3 -23.50 6.62 -1.63
CA LYS A 3 -22.72 6.86 -0.41
C LYS A 3 -21.74 8.01 -0.70
N VAL A 4 -22.20 9.24 -0.51
CA VAL A 4 -21.48 10.50 -0.75
C VAL A 4 -20.07 10.52 -0.14
N PHE A 5 -19.85 9.78 0.96
CA PHE A 5 -18.55 9.72 1.65
C PHE A 5 -17.46 8.91 0.95
N LEU A 6 -17.81 7.96 0.05
CA LEU A 6 -16.81 7.09 -0.60
C LEU A 6 -15.83 7.89 -1.46
N HIS A 7 -16.29 9.02 -1.99
CA HIS A 7 -15.46 9.90 -2.80
C HIS A 7 -14.32 10.58 -2.03
N HIS A 8 -14.39 10.58 -0.68
CA HIS A 8 -13.40 11.22 0.19
C HIS A 8 -12.46 10.22 0.85
N ILE A 9 -12.60 8.91 0.56
CA ILE A 9 -11.75 7.88 1.13
C ILE A 9 -10.44 7.79 0.35
N VAL A 10 -9.34 7.84 1.09
CA VAL A 10 -8.01 7.46 0.62
C VAL A 10 -7.59 6.22 1.36
N THR A 11 -7.27 5.16 0.64
CA THR A 11 -6.82 3.88 1.21
C THR A 11 -5.31 3.78 1.08
N SER A 12 -4.66 3.25 2.12
CA SER A 12 -3.23 2.96 2.14
C SER A 12 -3.01 1.49 2.54
N ASP A 13 -2.10 0.80 1.84
CA ASP A 13 -1.72 -0.58 2.12
C ASP A 13 -0.26 -0.85 1.72
N GLU A 14 0.32 -1.89 2.30
CA GLU A 14 1.69 -2.31 2.05
C GLU A 14 1.80 -3.77 1.60
N LYS A 15 2.65 -3.97 0.59
CA LYS A 15 2.81 -5.28 -0.05
C LYS A 15 4.27 -5.63 -0.27
N TRP A 16 4.66 -6.82 0.16
CA TRP A 16 5.94 -7.41 -0.22
C TRP A 16 5.91 -7.87 -1.68
N ILE A 17 6.87 -7.39 -2.47
CA ILE A 17 7.13 -7.80 -3.85
C ILE A 17 8.44 -8.57 -3.89
N HIS A 18 8.37 -9.83 -4.32
CA HIS A 18 9.54 -10.69 -4.48
C HIS A 18 10.13 -10.51 -5.88
N TYR A 19 11.46 -10.46 -5.98
CA TYR A 19 12.15 -10.39 -7.27
C TYR A 19 11.96 -11.67 -8.10
N ASP A 20 12.03 -12.81 -7.42
CA ASP A 20 11.73 -14.11 -8.01
C ASP A 20 10.38 -14.58 -7.45
N ASN A 21 9.35 -14.54 -8.29
CA ASN A 21 8.01 -14.98 -7.96
C ASN A 21 7.56 -16.03 -8.98
N PRO A 22 8.07 -17.27 -8.89
CA PRO A 22 7.75 -18.32 -9.84
C PRO A 22 6.29 -18.74 -9.66
N ASN A 23 5.50 -18.55 -10.70
CA ASN A 23 4.13 -19.06 -10.74
C ASN A 23 4.15 -20.55 -11.06
N CYS A 24 3.51 -21.35 -10.20
CA CYS A 24 3.31 -22.77 -10.48
C CYS A 24 2.40 -22.92 -11.70
N LYS A 25 2.94 -23.49 -12.77
CA LYS A 25 2.16 -23.73 -14.01
C LYS A 25 1.31 -24.97 -13.81
N LYS A 26 -0.03 -24.79 -13.87
CA LYS A 26 -0.95 -25.93 -13.96
C LYS A 26 -0.89 -26.49 -15.37
N SER A 27 -0.58 -27.77 -15.50
CA SER A 27 -0.65 -28.50 -16.77
C SER A 27 -1.80 -29.50 -16.73
N TYR A 28 -2.64 -29.52 -17.75
CA TYR A 28 -3.61 -30.60 -17.97
C TYR A 28 -2.92 -31.70 -18.79
N GLY A 29 -3.02 -32.95 -18.35
CA GLY A 29 -2.39 -34.08 -19.00
C GLY A 29 -3.15 -35.38 -18.74
N PHE A 30 -2.82 -36.42 -19.52
CA PHE A 30 -3.42 -37.75 -19.36
C PHE A 30 -3.07 -38.37 -18.00
N PRO A 31 -3.93 -39.27 -17.46
CA PRO A 31 -3.62 -40.02 -16.25
C PRO A 31 -2.28 -40.74 -16.37
N GLY A 32 -1.37 -40.53 -15.41
CA GLY A 32 -0.03 -41.13 -15.41
C GLY A 32 1.10 -40.26 -16.01
N HIS A 33 0.80 -39.10 -16.59
CA HIS A 33 1.83 -38.15 -17.04
C HIS A 33 2.33 -37.29 -15.87
N THR A 34 3.65 -37.15 -15.73
CA THR A 34 4.25 -36.29 -14.70
C THR A 34 4.09 -34.81 -15.09
N SER A 35 3.53 -34.00 -14.18
CA SER A 35 3.47 -32.56 -14.35
C SER A 35 4.85 -31.92 -14.28
N THR A 36 5.06 -30.82 -15.01
CA THR A 36 6.28 -30.01 -14.91
C THR A 36 6.43 -29.41 -13.52
N SER A 37 7.44 -29.84 -12.76
CA SER A 37 7.72 -29.30 -11.43
C SER A 37 8.25 -27.87 -11.53
N THR A 38 7.65 -26.96 -10.77
CA THR A 38 8.15 -25.58 -10.62
C THR A 38 9.00 -25.50 -9.34
N ALA A 39 10.15 -24.83 -9.39
CA ALA A 39 10.99 -24.64 -8.23
C ALA A 39 10.23 -23.87 -7.13
N LYS A 40 10.41 -24.27 -5.86
CA LYS A 40 9.77 -23.58 -4.74
C LYS A 40 10.32 -22.16 -4.62
N PRO A 41 9.47 -21.14 -4.42
CA PRO A 41 9.94 -19.78 -4.20
C PRO A 41 10.85 -19.71 -2.97
N ASN A 42 11.98 -19.01 -3.11
CA ASN A 42 12.90 -18.81 -2.01
C ASN A 42 12.31 -17.78 -1.03
N ILE A 43 11.90 -18.26 0.16
CA ILE A 43 11.35 -17.42 1.24
C ILE A 43 12.33 -16.36 1.77
N HIS A 44 13.64 -16.58 1.61
CA HIS A 44 14.71 -15.63 1.96
C HIS A 44 15.24 -14.87 0.74
N GLY A 45 14.56 -14.97 -0.41
CA GLY A 45 14.89 -14.23 -1.61
C GLY A 45 14.80 -12.72 -1.40
N LYS A 46 15.44 -11.97 -2.28
CA LYS A 46 15.34 -10.50 -2.27
C LYS A 46 13.86 -10.11 -2.43
N LYS A 47 13.41 -9.20 -1.57
CA LYS A 47 12.06 -8.64 -1.59
C LYS A 47 12.11 -7.14 -1.30
N LEU A 48 11.14 -6.42 -1.85
CA LEU A 48 10.92 -4.99 -1.65
C LEU A 48 9.55 -4.79 -1.03
N MET A 49 9.40 -3.78 -0.20
CA MET A 49 8.10 -3.39 0.33
C MET A 49 7.56 -2.23 -0.48
N LEU A 50 6.41 -2.43 -1.13
CA LEU A 50 5.65 -1.38 -1.80
C LEU A 50 4.62 -0.82 -0.83
N CYS A 51 4.68 0.48 -0.58
CA CYS A 51 3.63 1.25 0.08
C CYS A 51 2.84 1.98 -1.00
N ILE A 52 1.52 1.82 -1.04
CA ILE A 52 0.68 2.47 -2.04
C ILE A 52 -0.55 3.09 -1.41
N CYS A 53 -0.90 4.28 -1.89
CA CYS A 53 -2.05 5.07 -1.46
C CYS A 53 -2.88 5.46 -2.68
N TRP A 54 -4.19 5.20 -2.63
CA TRP A 54 -5.08 5.43 -3.76
C TRP A 54 -6.49 5.85 -3.31
N ASP A 55 -7.20 6.50 -4.22
CA ASP A 55 -8.63 6.80 -4.10
C ASP A 55 -9.41 6.12 -5.23
N GLN A 56 -10.70 6.42 -5.33
CA GLN A 56 -11.56 5.95 -6.42
C GLN A 56 -11.13 6.40 -7.84
N LEU A 57 -10.34 7.48 -7.94
CA LEU A 57 -9.88 8.02 -9.22
C LEU A 57 -8.53 7.42 -9.63
N GLY A 58 -7.80 6.82 -8.70
CA GLY A 58 -6.58 6.05 -8.97
C GLY A 58 -5.50 6.24 -7.91
N VAL A 59 -4.28 5.88 -8.30
CA VAL A 59 -3.11 5.96 -7.41
C VAL A 59 -2.70 7.42 -7.20
N ILE A 60 -2.53 7.80 -5.94
CA ILE A 60 -2.10 9.15 -5.53
C ILE A 60 -0.60 9.17 -5.24
N TYR A 61 -0.15 8.19 -4.46
CA TYR A 61 1.23 8.10 -4.01
C TYR A 61 1.64 6.64 -3.88
N TRP A 62 2.89 6.36 -4.20
CA TRP A 62 3.50 5.07 -3.94
C TRP A 62 4.98 5.27 -3.61
N GLU A 63 5.52 4.37 -2.81
CA GLU A 63 6.93 4.32 -2.47
C GLU A 63 7.40 2.88 -2.39
N LEU A 64 8.61 2.63 -2.90
CA LEU A 64 9.28 1.35 -2.80
C LEU A 64 10.43 1.48 -1.80
N LEU A 65 10.33 0.77 -0.69
CA LEU A 65 11.36 0.76 0.34
C LEU A 65 12.59 -0.02 -0.14
N LYS A 66 13.75 0.33 0.41
CA LYS A 66 14.98 -0.40 0.10
C LYS A 66 14.88 -1.85 0.59
N PRO A 67 15.62 -2.78 -0.03
CA PRO A 67 15.70 -4.16 0.47
C PRO A 67 16.06 -4.18 1.95
N ASN A 68 15.33 -4.99 2.73
CA ASN A 68 15.48 -5.16 4.18
C ASN A 68 15.11 -3.95 5.05
N GLU A 69 14.59 -2.87 4.47
CA GLU A 69 14.04 -1.77 5.24
C GLU A 69 12.65 -2.16 5.79
N THR A 70 12.39 -1.80 7.04
CA THR A 70 11.13 -2.12 7.74
C THR A 70 10.36 -0.84 7.97
N ILE A 71 9.03 -0.88 7.84
CA ILE A 71 8.18 0.27 8.20
C ILE A 71 8.16 0.40 9.71
N THR A 72 8.82 1.44 10.20
CA THR A 72 8.67 1.94 11.56
C THR A 72 7.63 3.07 11.58
N GLY A 73 7.17 3.46 12.77
CA GLY A 73 6.23 4.59 12.90
C GLY A 73 6.78 5.89 12.29
N ASP A 74 8.09 6.15 12.38
CA ASP A 74 8.72 7.33 11.77
C ASP A 74 8.78 7.27 10.24
N VAL A 75 9.00 6.07 9.68
CA VAL A 75 8.93 5.86 8.23
C VAL A 75 7.51 6.14 7.76
N TYR A 76 6.51 5.54 8.41
CA TYR A 76 5.10 5.74 8.06
C TYR A 76 4.68 7.21 8.21
N ARG A 77 5.10 7.91 9.27
CA ARG A 77 4.85 9.34 9.43
C ARG A 77 5.39 10.16 8.26
N ARG A 78 6.62 9.89 7.82
CA ARG A 78 7.22 10.57 6.65
C ARG A 78 6.45 10.26 5.37
N GLN A 79 5.94 9.04 5.22
CA GLN A 79 5.10 8.66 4.08
C GLN A 79 3.78 9.44 4.07
N LEU A 80 3.13 9.61 5.22
CA LEU A 80 1.92 10.42 5.33
C LEU A 80 2.16 11.90 4.98
N MET A 81 3.31 12.46 5.38
CA MET A 81 3.69 13.82 4.98
C MET A 81 3.83 13.96 3.47
N ARG A 82 4.52 13.02 2.82
CA ARG A 82 4.67 12.99 1.36
C ARG A 82 3.35 12.72 0.64
N LEU A 83 2.50 11.87 1.21
CA LEU A 83 1.15 11.63 0.71
C LEU A 83 0.35 12.93 0.72
N LYS A 84 0.39 13.70 1.80
CA LYS A 84 -0.30 15.00 1.88
C LYS A 84 0.15 15.96 0.77
N GLU A 85 1.46 16.06 0.53
CA GLU A 85 2.00 16.88 -0.56
C GLU A 85 1.60 16.36 -1.95
N ALA A 86 1.63 15.05 -2.15
CA ALA A 86 1.21 14.42 -3.41
C ALA A 86 -0.29 14.64 -3.67
N MET A 87 -1.12 14.50 -2.64
CA MET A 87 -2.57 14.76 -2.71
C MET A 87 -2.88 16.18 -3.16
N GLN A 88 -2.19 17.18 -2.64
CA GLN A 88 -2.39 18.58 -3.05
C GLN A 88 -2.13 18.79 -4.54
N LYS A 89 -1.18 18.05 -5.12
CA LYS A 89 -0.83 18.15 -6.54
C LYS A 89 -1.76 17.33 -7.43
N VAL A 90 -2.10 16.11 -7.01
CA VAL A 90 -2.82 15.12 -7.81
C VAL A 90 -4.35 15.25 -7.69
N ARG A 91 -4.84 15.84 -6.60
CA ARG A 91 -6.26 16.01 -6.26
C ARG A 91 -6.52 17.40 -5.65
N PRO A 92 -6.33 18.49 -6.41
CA PRO A 92 -6.54 19.86 -5.91
C PRO A 92 -8.00 20.09 -5.44
N ILE A 93 -8.95 19.34 -6.00
CA ILE A 93 -10.38 19.35 -5.62
C ILE A 93 -10.59 19.19 -4.11
N PHE A 94 -9.82 18.34 -3.43
CA PHE A 94 -9.98 18.17 -1.98
C PHE A 94 -9.61 19.44 -1.21
N HIS A 95 -8.65 20.22 -1.72
CA HIS A 95 -8.25 21.48 -1.12
C HIS A 95 -9.26 22.59 -1.43
N GLU A 96 -9.71 22.69 -2.68
CA GLU A 96 -10.68 23.72 -3.13
C GLU A 96 -12.03 23.60 -2.43
N ARG A 97 -12.47 22.37 -2.16
CA ARG A 97 -13.77 22.11 -1.52
C ARG A 97 -13.72 22.09 0.00
N HIS A 98 -12.52 22.21 0.59
CA HIS A 98 -12.30 21.94 2.01
C HIS A 98 -12.90 20.59 2.44
N ASP A 99 -12.86 19.60 1.56
CA ASP A 99 -13.48 18.30 1.79
C ASP A 99 -12.68 17.52 2.83
N ARG A 100 -13.38 17.00 3.83
CA ARG A 100 -12.76 16.15 4.86
C ARG A 100 -12.31 14.83 4.25
N ILE A 101 -11.00 14.63 4.17
CA ILE A 101 -10.38 13.38 3.72
C ILE A 101 -10.51 12.32 4.83
N ILE A 102 -10.88 11.10 4.44
CA ILE A 102 -10.95 9.95 5.33
C ILE A 102 -9.81 9.01 4.94
N LEU A 103 -8.77 8.93 5.77
CA LEU A 103 -7.71 7.96 5.59
C LEU A 103 -8.15 6.60 6.14
N GLN A 104 -8.12 5.58 5.28
CA GLN A 104 -8.31 4.18 5.64
C GLN A 104 -6.97 3.45 5.55
N HIS A 105 -6.54 2.86 6.66
CA HIS A 105 -5.38 1.99 6.75
C HIS A 105 -5.65 0.88 7.77
N ASP A 106 -4.82 -0.17 7.77
CA ASP A 106 -4.94 -1.26 8.72
C ASP A 106 -4.44 -0.88 10.13
N ASN A 107 -4.59 -1.80 11.09
CA ASN A 107 -4.19 -1.61 12.48
C ASN A 107 -2.74 -2.08 12.78
N ALA A 108 -1.85 -2.09 11.78
CA ALA A 108 -0.46 -2.49 11.99
C ALA A 108 0.24 -1.62 13.05
N ARG A 109 1.22 -2.20 13.76
CA ARG A 109 1.92 -1.53 14.88
C ARG A 109 2.50 -0.16 14.49
N PRO A 110 3.10 0.05 13.30
CA PRO A 110 3.58 1.37 12.89
C PRO A 110 2.46 2.41 12.78
N HIS A 111 1.26 1.99 12.38
CA HIS A 111 0.12 2.89 12.12
C HIS A 111 -0.53 3.41 13.39
N VAL A 112 -0.47 2.64 14.47
CA VAL A 112 -0.95 3.04 15.81
C VAL A 112 0.13 3.65 16.69
N ALA A 113 1.36 3.83 16.16
CA ALA A 113 2.45 4.44 16.92
C ALA A 113 2.10 5.88 17.32
N SER A 114 2.53 6.32 18.50
CA SER A 114 2.23 7.66 19.01
C SER A 114 2.64 8.76 18.02
N VAL A 115 3.79 8.62 17.37
CA VAL A 115 4.29 9.59 16.38
C VAL A 115 3.37 9.74 15.16
N VAL A 116 2.66 8.68 14.78
CA VAL A 116 1.71 8.68 13.66
C VAL A 116 0.38 9.27 14.13
N LYS A 117 -0.10 8.83 15.28
CA LYS A 117 -1.35 9.33 15.87
C LYS A 117 -1.32 10.84 16.09
N THR A 118 -0.26 11.35 16.72
CA THR A 118 -0.07 12.79 16.93
C THR A 118 0.01 13.56 15.61
N TYR A 119 0.64 12.98 14.58
CA TYR A 119 0.71 13.61 13.26
C TYR A 119 -0.68 13.73 12.63
N LEU A 120 -1.47 12.65 12.63
CA LEU A 120 -2.82 12.61 12.08
C LEU A 120 -3.80 13.52 12.84
N GLU A 121 -3.71 13.55 14.18
CA GLU A 121 -4.53 14.45 15.01
C GLU A 121 -4.21 15.93 14.74
N GLY A 122 -2.95 16.27 14.47
CA GLY A 122 -2.54 17.61 14.10
C GLY A 122 -2.88 18.01 12.64
N GLN A 123 -3.49 17.13 11.84
CA GLN A 123 -4.00 17.46 10.50
C GLN A 123 -5.50 17.81 10.49
N ASN A 124 -6.22 17.57 11.60
CA ASN A 124 -7.61 18.01 11.78
C ASN A 124 -7.66 19.49 12.17
#